data_AF-A0A929S843-F1
#
_entry.id   AF-A0A929S843-F1
#
_cell.length_a   1.000
_cell.length_b   1.000
_cell.length_c   1.000
_cell.angle_alpha   90.00
_cell.angle_beta   90.00
_cell.angle_gamma   90.00
#
_symmetry.space_group_name_H-M   'P 1'
#
loop_
_entity.id
_entity.type
_entity.pdbx_description
1 polymer ?
#
loop_
_entity_poly.entity_id
_entity_poly.type
_entity_poly.pdbx_seq_one_letter_code
_entity_poly.pdbx_strand_id
1 'polypeptide(L)'
;MKEKKILRNILIVLAVIIVLVIIRSLIKENIGINVEELSKTLQKTETTLLKAESGKEQNYKIDIYVKFGEYPVKDDSENKQYFEYVMTLINPILKKKTFRLIDKEKNMIIRGKFNSKGIIKYTVNNDTNYFANIVSLESFDSIPNDNNLVEPVIKSKELIDLLNNDWNRNMSKTLGKITRSVGNVDYYDNNGYSIKMIDGKVAVIIFDKNYNKEVFEGIYPGMPENDFKYRNINSNSSDLSTQGFDTAKYTVYYNERKVFVTRKKTYDEKKNIEFEKAVNELLKNKDYNQFYKKVIDIYPDFYIKKITNDSMYISFPLEGFEIKYNYAYSKSIDKETGIYIYSNYKGKIYSNKTLADILKEQKIYTNQIKLEPYSSQEILIYNIKEL
;
A
#
# COMPACT_ATOMS: atom_id res chain seq x y z
N MET A 1 -48.93 -53.74 18.87
CA MET A 1 -47.66 -54.23 18.28
C MET A 1 -46.84 -53.15 17.56
N LYS A 2 -47.45 -52.20 16.84
CA LYS A 2 -46.76 -51.07 16.18
C LYS A 2 -46.02 -50.14 17.15
N GLU A 3 -46.63 -49.77 18.27
CA GLU A 3 -46.03 -48.86 19.27
C GLU A 3 -44.76 -49.42 19.92
N LYS A 4 -44.73 -50.72 20.28
CA LYS A 4 -43.52 -51.38 20.80
C LYS A 4 -42.37 -51.41 19.78
N LYS A 5 -42.67 -51.50 18.47
CA LYS A 5 -41.65 -51.44 17.40
C LYS A 5 -41.09 -50.02 17.23
N ILE A 6 -41.93 -49.01 17.35
CA ILE A 6 -41.52 -47.60 17.28
C ILE A 6 -40.62 -47.24 18.48
N LEU A 7 -41.04 -47.60 19.69
CA LEU A 7 -40.25 -47.37 20.92
C LEU A 7 -38.88 -48.07 20.87
N ARG A 8 -38.84 -49.30 20.36
CA ARG A 8 -37.58 -50.06 20.17
C ARG A 8 -36.63 -49.36 19.19
N ASN A 9 -37.15 -48.85 18.07
CA ASN A 9 -36.33 -48.15 17.08
C ASN A 9 -35.79 -46.82 17.63
N ILE A 10 -36.59 -46.08 18.42
CA ILE A 10 -36.13 -44.85 19.10
C ILE A 10 -35.00 -45.17 20.07
N LEU A 11 -35.13 -46.23 20.89
CA LEU A 11 -34.09 -46.66 21.83
C LEU A 11 -32.79 -47.06 21.14
N ILE A 12 -32.86 -47.73 19.98
CA ILE A 12 -31.67 -48.09 19.19
C ILE A 12 -30.98 -46.83 18.66
N VAL A 13 -31.74 -45.87 18.12
CA VAL A 13 -31.16 -44.60 17.65
C VAL A 13 -30.52 -43.81 18.79
N LEU A 14 -31.17 -43.75 19.96
CA LEU A 14 -30.61 -43.11 21.16
C LEU A 14 -29.33 -43.79 21.63
N ALA A 15 -29.28 -45.11 21.64
CA ALA A 15 -28.08 -45.87 21.98
C ALA A 15 -26.93 -45.59 21.00
N VAL A 16 -27.22 -45.51 19.69
CA VAL A 16 -26.21 -45.16 18.68
C VAL A 16 -25.69 -43.73 18.87
N ILE A 17 -26.57 -42.76 19.19
CA ILE A 17 -26.15 -41.38 19.49
C ILE A 17 -25.26 -41.35 20.73
N ILE A 18 -25.62 -42.07 21.80
CA ILE A 18 -24.81 -42.15 23.03
C ILE A 18 -23.45 -42.78 22.74
N VAL A 19 -23.40 -43.87 21.96
CA VAL A 19 -22.15 -44.52 21.56
C VAL A 19 -21.28 -43.56 20.74
N LEU A 20 -21.85 -42.79 19.81
CA LEU A 20 -21.11 -41.79 19.04
C LEU A 20 -20.55 -40.65 19.91
N VAL A 21 -21.30 -40.21 20.93
CA VAL A 21 -20.83 -39.21 21.91
C VAL A 21 -19.70 -39.77 22.77
N ILE A 22 -19.81 -41.02 23.23
CA ILE A 22 -18.78 -41.71 24.02
C ILE A 22 -17.51 -41.93 23.17
N ILE A 23 -17.65 -42.38 21.93
CA ILE A 23 -16.53 -42.55 21.00
C ILE A 23 -15.84 -41.19 20.75
N ARG A 24 -16.59 -40.11 20.52
CA ARG A 24 -16.02 -38.75 20.43
C ARG A 24 -15.28 -38.33 21.70
N SER A 25 -15.80 -38.70 22.87
CA SER A 25 -15.17 -38.40 24.16
C SER A 25 -13.87 -39.20 24.36
N LEU A 26 -13.84 -40.47 23.93
CA LEU A 26 -12.68 -41.36 24.06
C LEU A 26 -11.58 -41.05 23.03
N ILE A 27 -11.93 -40.52 21.86
CA ILE A 27 -10.98 -40.04 20.83
C ILE A 27 -10.59 -38.57 21.07
N LYS A 28 -10.65 -38.06 22.32
CA LYS A 28 -9.98 -36.80 22.63
C LYS A 28 -8.47 -37.02 22.50
N GLU A 29 -7.91 -36.61 21.37
CA GLU A 29 -6.46 -36.58 21.18
C GLU A 29 -5.82 -35.84 22.35
N ASN A 30 -4.93 -36.52 23.07
CA ASN A 30 -4.11 -35.88 24.08
C ASN A 30 -3.01 -35.07 23.39
N ILE A 31 -3.34 -33.85 23.01
CA ILE A 31 -2.41 -32.88 22.44
C ILE A 31 -1.41 -32.34 23.47
N GLY A 32 -1.51 -32.76 24.73
CA GLY A 32 -0.57 -32.47 25.82
C GLY A 32 -0.50 -30.99 26.19
N ILE A 33 -1.62 -30.27 26.11
CA ILE A 33 -1.83 -28.90 26.58
C ILE A 33 -3.17 -28.79 27.31
N ASN A 34 -3.33 -27.80 28.20
CA ASN A 34 -4.59 -27.55 28.90
C ASN A 34 -5.51 -26.68 28.01
N VAL A 35 -6.48 -27.32 27.35
CA VAL A 35 -7.39 -26.65 26.40
C VAL A 35 -8.33 -25.65 27.09
N GLU A 36 -8.77 -25.94 28.32
CA GLU A 36 -9.66 -25.05 29.06
C GLU A 36 -8.94 -23.76 29.48
N GLU A 37 -7.71 -23.90 29.98
CA GLU A 37 -6.84 -22.78 30.32
C GLU A 37 -6.45 -21.97 29.07
N LEU A 38 -6.21 -22.63 27.93
CA LEU A 38 -5.98 -21.98 26.64
C LEU A 38 -7.19 -21.13 26.24
N SER A 39 -8.41 -21.69 26.32
CA SER A 39 -9.64 -20.98 25.99
C SER A 39 -9.83 -19.74 26.87
N LYS A 40 -9.70 -19.88 28.20
CA LYS A 40 -9.81 -18.78 29.16
C LYS A 40 -8.76 -17.70 28.93
N THR A 41 -7.55 -18.08 28.53
CA THR A 41 -6.44 -17.14 28.26
C THR A 41 -6.66 -16.36 26.97
N LEU A 42 -7.10 -17.02 25.90
CA LEU A 42 -7.41 -16.37 24.62
C LEU A 42 -8.55 -15.34 24.77
N GLN A 43 -9.58 -15.64 25.56
CA GLN A 43 -10.71 -14.74 25.83
C GLN A 43 -10.29 -13.38 26.42
N LYS A 44 -9.13 -13.29 27.11
CA LYS A 44 -8.59 -12.01 27.63
C LYS A 44 -8.24 -10.99 26.53
N THR A 45 -8.12 -11.45 25.29
CA THR A 45 -7.82 -10.65 24.09
C THR A 45 -8.94 -10.69 23.08
N GLU A 46 -10.14 -11.08 23.53
CA GLU A 46 -11.32 -11.29 22.68
C GLU A 46 -11.12 -12.36 21.59
N THR A 47 -10.03 -13.14 21.67
CA THR A 47 -9.78 -14.28 20.79
C THR A 47 -10.60 -15.47 21.26
N THR A 48 -11.41 -16.04 20.36
CA THR A 48 -12.22 -17.22 20.65
C THR A 48 -11.51 -18.49 20.18
N LEU A 49 -11.35 -19.47 21.06
CA LEU A 49 -10.88 -20.80 20.70
C LEU A 49 -12.00 -21.60 20.03
N LEU A 50 -11.75 -22.12 18.83
CA LEU A 50 -12.68 -23.00 18.13
C LEU A 50 -12.35 -24.47 18.37
N LYS A 51 -11.07 -24.84 18.21
CA LYS A 51 -10.55 -26.18 18.48
C LYS A 51 -9.03 -26.18 18.57
N ALA A 52 -8.46 -27.17 19.23
CA ALA A 52 -7.03 -27.47 19.20
C ALA A 52 -6.83 -28.96 18.90
N GLU A 53 -5.88 -29.28 18.03
CA GLU A 53 -5.61 -30.66 17.57
C GLU A 53 -4.12 -30.86 17.30
N SER A 54 -3.71 -32.12 17.12
CA SER A 54 -2.36 -32.47 16.68
C SER A 54 -2.01 -31.74 15.38
N GLY A 55 -0.79 -31.20 15.30
CA GLY A 55 -0.36 -30.41 14.15
C GLY A 55 -0.33 -31.25 12.86
N LYS A 56 -0.96 -30.73 11.80
CA LYS A 56 -1.02 -31.40 10.48
C LYS A 56 0.16 -31.07 9.55
N GLU A 57 0.86 -29.97 9.81
CA GLU A 57 2.01 -29.53 9.00
C GLU A 57 3.32 -30.02 9.59
N GLN A 58 4.24 -30.47 8.73
CA GLN A 58 5.56 -30.93 9.13
C GLN A 58 6.25 -29.84 9.97
N ASN A 59 6.84 -30.23 11.10
CA ASN A 59 7.52 -29.37 12.08
C ASN A 59 6.62 -28.53 13.00
N TYR A 60 5.29 -28.64 12.91
CA TYR A 60 4.35 -28.00 13.83
C TYR A 60 3.61 -29.07 14.65
N LYS A 61 3.65 -28.95 15.98
CA LYS A 61 3.10 -29.97 16.88
C LYS A 61 1.64 -29.77 17.23
N ILE A 62 1.15 -28.52 17.17
CA ILE A 62 -0.23 -28.18 17.54
C ILE A 62 -0.83 -27.25 16.50
N ASP A 63 -2.06 -27.55 16.10
CA ASP A 63 -2.93 -26.63 15.36
C ASP A 63 -3.99 -26.08 16.31
N ILE A 64 -4.10 -24.75 16.38
CA ILE A 64 -5.04 -24.03 17.24
C ILE A 64 -5.89 -23.17 16.33
N TYR A 65 -7.15 -23.54 16.19
CA TYR A 65 -8.11 -22.83 15.37
C TYR A 65 -8.81 -21.79 16.23
N VAL A 66 -8.77 -20.54 15.80
CA VAL A 66 -9.25 -19.40 16.57
C VAL A 66 -10.07 -18.47 15.69
N LYS A 67 -10.82 -17.58 16.33
CA LYS A 67 -11.24 -16.30 15.76
C LYS A 67 -10.52 -15.21 16.53
N PHE A 68 -9.60 -14.51 15.89
CA PHE A 68 -8.92 -13.38 16.53
C PHE A 68 -9.92 -12.25 16.79
N GLY A 69 -9.78 -11.57 17.93
CA GLY A 69 -10.60 -10.41 18.28
C GLY A 69 -10.33 -9.20 17.38
N GLU A 70 -9.10 -9.05 16.89
CA GLU A 70 -8.69 -7.92 16.07
C GLU A 70 -8.23 -8.35 14.66
N TYR A 71 -8.21 -7.39 13.71
CA TYR A 71 -7.69 -7.56 12.35
C TYR A 71 -6.20 -7.20 12.25
N PRO A 72 -5.48 -7.71 11.22
CA PRO A 72 -4.07 -7.38 10.96
C PRO A 72 -3.81 -5.89 10.70
N VAL A 73 -4.79 -5.18 10.15
CA VAL A 73 -4.76 -3.73 9.89
C VAL A 73 -5.86 -3.08 10.72
N LYS A 74 -5.53 -1.94 11.35
CA LYS A 74 -6.45 -1.14 12.16
C LYS A 74 -6.09 0.33 11.98
N ASP A 75 -7.07 1.17 11.65
CA ASP A 75 -6.89 2.61 11.44
C ASP A 75 -5.71 2.91 10.47
N ASP A 76 -5.68 2.20 9.32
CA ASP A 76 -4.63 2.26 8.28
C ASP A 76 -3.20 1.94 8.77
N SER A 77 -3.07 1.29 9.92
CA SER A 77 -1.81 0.92 10.53
C SER A 77 -1.71 -0.58 10.82
N GLU A 78 -0.49 -1.11 10.90
CA GLU A 78 -0.26 -2.51 11.25
C GLU A 78 -0.63 -2.78 12.72
N ASN A 79 -1.45 -3.80 12.97
CA ASN A 79 -1.86 -4.18 14.32
C ASN A 79 -1.02 -5.34 14.89
N LYS A 80 0.29 -5.33 14.61
CA LYS A 80 1.22 -6.40 14.97
C LYS A 80 1.25 -6.71 16.47
N GLN A 81 1.18 -5.67 17.30
CA GLN A 81 1.31 -5.78 18.76
C GLN A 81 0.23 -6.68 19.37
N TYR A 82 -1.00 -6.61 18.86
CA TYR A 82 -2.09 -7.47 19.29
C TYR A 82 -1.73 -8.96 19.13
N PHE A 83 -1.28 -9.36 17.93
CA PHE A 83 -0.97 -10.76 17.64
C PHE A 83 0.24 -11.26 18.41
N GLU A 84 1.26 -10.41 18.59
CA GLU A 84 2.42 -10.74 19.43
C GLU A 84 2.06 -10.91 20.91
N TYR A 85 1.12 -10.10 21.40
CA TYR A 85 0.59 -10.24 22.75
C TYR A 85 -0.19 -11.55 22.91
N VAL A 86 -1.07 -11.89 21.97
CA VAL A 86 -1.78 -13.19 21.96
C VAL A 86 -0.81 -14.37 22.01
N MET A 87 0.22 -14.36 21.15
CA MET A 87 1.24 -15.42 21.14
C MET A 87 2.02 -15.51 22.46
N THR A 88 2.32 -14.36 23.08
CA THR A 88 3.02 -14.29 24.37
C THR A 88 2.19 -14.88 25.49
N LEU A 89 0.89 -14.56 25.53
CA LEU A 89 -0.05 -15.04 26.53
C LEU A 89 -0.23 -16.56 26.51
N ILE A 90 -0.32 -17.17 25.33
CA ILE A 90 -0.56 -18.62 25.22
C ILE A 90 0.72 -19.46 25.38
N ASN A 91 1.91 -18.87 25.22
CA ASN A 91 3.18 -19.58 25.24
C ASN A 91 3.38 -20.50 26.47
N PRO A 92 3.10 -20.07 27.73
CA PRO A 92 3.25 -20.93 28.89
C PRO A 92 2.41 -22.21 28.81
N ILE A 93 1.19 -22.10 28.25
CA ILE A 93 0.22 -23.20 28.12
C ILE A 93 0.67 -24.18 27.03
N LEU A 94 1.30 -23.67 25.96
CA LEU A 94 1.82 -24.49 24.87
C LEU A 94 3.08 -25.27 25.24
N LYS A 95 3.69 -25.01 26.41
CA LYS A 95 4.88 -25.72 26.91
C LYS A 95 5.99 -25.78 25.86
N LYS A 96 6.23 -24.68 25.14
CA LYS A 96 7.25 -24.53 24.08
C LYS A 96 7.04 -25.39 22.82
N LYS A 97 5.86 -26.00 22.63
CA LYS A 97 5.55 -26.73 21.39
C LYS A 97 5.44 -25.77 20.20
N THR A 98 5.95 -26.19 19.05
CA THR A 98 5.72 -25.45 17.78
C THR A 98 4.25 -25.51 17.42
N PHE A 99 3.69 -24.39 16.99
CA PHE A 99 2.24 -24.26 16.84
C PHE A 99 1.85 -23.49 15.58
N ARG A 100 0.60 -23.68 15.17
CA ARG A 100 -0.09 -22.83 14.19
C ARG A 100 -1.36 -22.26 14.82
N LEU A 101 -1.50 -20.94 14.84
CA LEU A 101 -2.79 -20.28 15.05
C LEU A 101 -3.45 -20.10 13.69
N ILE A 102 -4.68 -20.59 13.53
CA ILE A 102 -5.38 -20.63 12.25
C ILE A 102 -6.72 -19.91 12.42
N ASP A 103 -6.85 -18.77 11.77
CA ASP A 103 -8.11 -18.05 11.62
C ASP A 103 -8.55 -18.13 10.16
N LYS A 104 -9.60 -18.90 9.90
CA LYS A 104 -10.12 -19.10 8.55
C LYS A 104 -10.90 -17.90 8.04
N GLU A 105 -11.53 -17.13 8.93
CA GLU A 105 -12.34 -15.98 8.55
C GLU A 105 -11.44 -14.84 8.08
N LYS A 106 -10.30 -14.65 8.76
CA LYS A 106 -9.28 -13.67 8.37
C LYS A 106 -8.23 -14.21 7.38
N ASN A 107 -8.43 -15.42 6.85
CA ASN A 107 -7.47 -16.13 5.98
C ASN A 107 -6.02 -16.04 6.49
N MET A 108 -5.82 -16.29 7.79
CA MET A 108 -4.56 -16.03 8.48
C MET A 108 -4.04 -17.26 9.22
N ILE A 109 -2.77 -17.59 8.97
CA ILE A 109 -2.05 -18.68 9.63
C ILE A 109 -0.76 -18.13 10.24
N ILE A 110 -0.73 -18.02 11.57
CA ILE A 110 0.47 -17.67 12.31
C ILE A 110 1.19 -18.96 12.71
N ARG A 111 2.42 -19.12 12.21
CA ARG A 111 3.29 -20.27 12.51
C ARG A 111 4.36 -19.84 13.51
N GLY A 112 4.32 -20.35 14.73
CA GLY A 112 5.26 -19.95 15.80
C GLY A 112 6.20 -21.05 16.27
N LYS A 113 7.43 -20.67 16.61
CA LYS A 113 8.46 -21.53 17.23
C LYS A 113 9.04 -20.86 18.48
N PHE A 114 9.19 -21.62 19.56
CA PHE A 114 9.72 -21.16 20.86
C PHE A 114 11.10 -21.76 21.18
N ASN A 115 11.93 -21.07 21.96
CA ASN A 115 13.12 -21.64 22.64
C ASN A 115 12.94 -21.63 24.17
N SER A 116 14.01 -21.97 24.89
CA SER A 116 14.06 -21.96 26.35
C SER A 116 13.74 -20.60 26.99
N LYS A 117 13.84 -19.48 26.26
CA LYS A 117 13.68 -18.10 26.73
C LYS A 117 12.40 -17.37 26.24
N GLY A 118 11.62 -17.94 25.31
CA GLY A 118 10.41 -17.29 24.76
C GLY A 118 10.15 -17.58 23.28
N ILE A 119 9.39 -16.69 22.59
CA ILE A 119 9.18 -16.73 21.13
C ILE A 119 10.53 -16.49 20.44
N ILE A 120 10.91 -17.35 19.48
CA ILE A 120 12.11 -17.10 18.66
C ILE A 120 11.72 -16.40 17.37
N LYS A 121 10.73 -16.96 16.68
CA LYS A 121 10.36 -16.62 15.30
C LYS A 121 8.92 -17.01 15.05
N TYR A 122 8.20 -16.16 14.34
CA TYR A 122 6.93 -16.52 13.73
C TYR A 122 6.90 -16.04 12.27
N THR A 123 6.01 -16.64 11.50
CA THR A 123 5.64 -16.17 10.15
C THR A 123 4.13 -16.17 10.06
N VAL A 124 3.56 -15.19 9.38
CA VAL A 124 2.12 -15.15 9.10
C VAL A 124 1.94 -15.38 7.61
N ASN A 125 1.12 -16.35 7.21
CA ASN A 125 0.91 -16.69 5.79
C ASN A 125 2.21 -16.94 4.99
N ASN A 126 3.23 -17.52 5.65
CA ASN A 126 4.57 -17.74 5.09
C ASN A 126 5.31 -16.45 4.69
N ASP A 127 4.96 -15.34 5.32
CA ASP A 127 5.64 -14.06 5.26
C ASP A 127 6.18 -13.68 6.65
N THR A 128 7.47 -13.38 6.72
CA THR A 128 8.15 -12.90 7.93
C THR A 128 7.88 -11.42 8.21
N ASN A 129 7.47 -10.67 7.20
CA ASN A 129 7.21 -9.24 7.22
C ASN A 129 5.72 -8.92 7.07
N TYR A 130 4.84 -9.91 7.24
CA TYR A 130 3.41 -9.84 6.96
C TYR A 130 2.74 -8.55 7.45
N PHE A 131 2.90 -8.20 8.72
CA PHE A 131 2.24 -7.03 9.30
C PHE A 131 2.70 -5.72 8.66
N ALA A 132 3.99 -5.62 8.31
CA ALA A 132 4.52 -4.43 7.66
C ALA A 132 4.06 -4.32 6.19
N ASN A 133 3.70 -5.45 5.57
CA ASN A 133 3.36 -5.55 4.16
C ASN A 133 1.86 -5.51 3.89
N ILE A 134 1.05 -6.04 4.81
CA ILE A 134 -0.40 -6.22 4.61
C ILE A 134 -1.12 -4.88 4.45
N VAL A 135 -0.66 -3.84 5.15
CA VAL A 135 -1.16 -2.46 4.98
C VAL A 135 -1.04 -2.04 3.51
N SER A 136 0.15 -2.20 2.91
CA SER A 136 0.37 -1.84 1.50
C SER A 136 -0.47 -2.64 0.52
N LEU A 137 -0.79 -3.91 0.81
CA LEU A 137 -1.59 -4.76 -0.07
C LEU A 137 -3.08 -4.43 0.01
N GLU A 138 -3.62 -4.29 1.23
CA GLU A 138 -5.04 -3.95 1.45
C GLU A 138 -5.40 -2.57 0.85
N SER A 139 -4.48 -1.60 0.90
CA SER A 139 -4.70 -0.29 0.29
C SER A 139 -4.94 -0.35 -1.23
N PHE A 140 -4.30 -1.28 -1.95
CA PHE A 140 -4.52 -1.45 -3.39
C PHE A 140 -5.85 -2.13 -3.73
N ASP A 141 -6.27 -3.12 -2.95
CA ASP A 141 -7.53 -3.85 -3.18
C ASP A 141 -8.77 -2.95 -2.98
N SER A 142 -8.61 -1.84 -2.25
CA SER A 142 -9.69 -0.88 -1.97
C SER A 142 -10.02 0.10 -3.11
N ILE A 143 -9.19 0.18 -4.16
CA ILE A 143 -9.38 1.15 -5.25
C ILE A 143 -10.16 0.53 -6.43
N PRO A 144 -11.27 1.17 -6.88
CA PRO A 144 -11.96 0.74 -8.09
C PRO A 144 -11.03 0.76 -9.31
N ASN A 145 -10.90 -0.39 -9.97
CA ASN A 145 -10.16 -0.53 -11.23
C ASN A 145 -10.94 0.07 -12.39
N ASP A 146 -10.90 1.39 -12.57
CA ASP A 146 -11.40 2.07 -13.76
C ASP A 146 -10.25 2.77 -14.51
N ASN A 147 -9.28 1.98 -14.97
CA ASN A 147 -8.14 2.43 -15.77
C ASN A 147 -8.50 2.72 -17.25
N ASN A 148 -9.58 3.46 -17.48
CA ASN A 148 -9.96 3.88 -18.82
C ASN A 148 -9.21 5.17 -19.18
N LEU A 149 -8.38 5.10 -20.22
CA LEU A 149 -7.76 6.29 -20.82
C LEU A 149 -8.83 7.17 -21.45
N VAL A 150 -8.68 8.47 -21.29
CA VAL A 150 -9.56 9.50 -21.87
C VAL A 150 -8.72 10.37 -22.79
N GLU A 151 -9.23 10.71 -23.96
CA GLU A 151 -8.53 11.58 -24.92
C GLU A 151 -9.45 12.77 -25.28
N PRO A 152 -9.54 13.79 -24.41
CA PRO A 152 -10.37 14.96 -24.70
C PRO A 152 -9.67 15.90 -25.68
N VAL A 153 -10.45 16.67 -26.44
CA VAL A 153 -9.92 17.72 -27.31
C VAL A 153 -9.27 18.81 -26.47
N ILE A 154 -7.96 19.04 -26.66
CA ILE A 154 -7.21 20.10 -26.00
C ILE A 154 -7.57 21.46 -26.62
N LYS A 155 -7.88 22.45 -25.79
CA LYS A 155 -8.24 23.81 -26.22
C LYS A 155 -7.18 24.85 -25.83
N SER A 156 -6.38 24.58 -24.79
CA SER A 156 -5.25 25.44 -24.39
C SER A 156 -4.13 25.40 -25.43
N LYS A 157 -3.76 26.57 -25.97
CA LYS A 157 -2.63 26.71 -26.89
C LYS A 157 -1.30 26.44 -26.20
N GLU A 158 -1.19 26.87 -24.94
CA GLU A 158 -0.02 26.70 -24.09
C GLU A 158 0.27 25.21 -23.85
N LEU A 159 -0.77 24.41 -23.56
CA LEU A 159 -0.63 22.98 -23.39
C LEU A 159 -0.28 22.27 -24.71
N ILE A 160 -0.94 22.61 -25.83
CA ILE A 160 -0.63 22.03 -27.15
C ILE A 160 0.83 22.28 -27.52
N ASP A 161 1.31 23.51 -27.34
CA ASP A 161 2.68 23.90 -27.66
C ASP A 161 3.70 23.22 -26.74
N LEU A 162 3.40 23.07 -25.44
CA LEU A 162 4.23 22.28 -24.52
C LEU A 162 4.32 20.81 -24.95
N LEU A 163 3.20 20.19 -25.31
CA LEU A 163 3.17 18.80 -25.78
C LEU A 163 3.98 18.61 -27.08
N ASN A 164 3.87 19.56 -28.01
CA ASN A 164 4.60 19.53 -29.27
C ASN A 164 6.12 19.74 -29.10
N ASN A 165 6.54 20.44 -28.04
CA ASN A 165 7.94 20.72 -27.76
C ASN A 165 8.53 19.82 -26.66
N ASP A 166 7.98 18.63 -26.43
CA ASP A 166 8.45 17.68 -25.40
C ASP A 166 8.61 18.33 -24.01
N TRP A 167 7.62 19.15 -23.63
CA TRP A 167 7.58 19.86 -22.36
C TRP A 167 8.76 20.81 -22.13
N ASN A 168 9.47 21.19 -23.19
CA ASN A 168 10.53 22.19 -23.14
C ASN A 168 9.92 23.59 -23.29
N ARG A 169 9.73 24.28 -22.16
CA ARG A 169 9.20 25.65 -22.14
C ARG A 169 10.02 26.64 -22.96
N ASN A 170 11.34 26.44 -23.06
CA ASN A 170 12.22 27.39 -23.75
C ASN A 170 12.02 27.36 -25.28
N MET A 171 11.36 26.31 -25.79
CA MET A 171 10.96 26.18 -27.18
C MET A 171 9.52 26.64 -27.42
N SER A 172 8.76 26.92 -26.36
CA SER A 172 7.38 27.37 -26.47
C SER A 172 7.30 28.80 -27.00
N LYS A 173 6.38 29.02 -27.94
CA LYS A 173 6.05 30.33 -28.51
C LYS A 173 4.76 30.91 -27.93
N THR A 174 4.01 30.10 -27.20
CA THR A 174 2.68 30.47 -26.68
C THR A 174 2.69 30.79 -25.19
N LEU A 175 3.71 30.35 -24.45
CA LEU A 175 3.87 30.76 -23.05
C LEU A 175 4.12 32.27 -22.95
N GLY A 176 3.43 32.91 -22.01
CA GLY A 176 3.63 34.30 -21.63
C GLY A 176 4.98 34.55 -20.97
N LYS A 177 5.15 35.77 -20.44
CA LYS A 177 6.36 36.13 -19.68
C LYS A 177 6.21 35.65 -18.25
N ILE A 178 7.29 35.09 -17.70
CA ILE A 178 7.39 34.77 -16.28
C ILE A 178 7.23 36.07 -15.48
N THR A 179 6.25 36.12 -14.59
CA THR A 179 6.01 37.25 -13.69
C THR A 179 6.88 37.16 -12.44
N ARG A 180 7.07 35.93 -11.92
CA ARG A 180 7.97 35.62 -10.79
C ARG A 180 8.33 34.13 -10.79
N SER A 181 9.41 33.80 -10.08
CA SER A 181 9.85 32.42 -9.83
C SER A 181 10.03 32.20 -8.33
N VAL A 182 9.56 31.08 -7.80
CA VAL A 182 9.77 30.65 -6.40
C VAL A 182 10.16 29.18 -6.40
N GLY A 183 11.36 28.86 -5.91
CA GLY A 183 11.89 27.51 -5.98
C GLY A 183 11.95 27.00 -7.43
N ASN A 184 11.26 25.88 -7.68
CA ASN A 184 11.12 25.29 -9.02
C ASN A 184 9.79 25.62 -9.71
N VAL A 185 9.10 26.67 -9.25
CA VAL A 185 7.81 27.10 -9.78
C VAL A 185 7.95 28.46 -10.45
N ASP A 186 7.55 28.52 -11.72
CA ASP A 186 7.44 29.78 -12.46
C ASP A 186 5.98 30.17 -12.60
N TYR A 187 5.70 31.43 -12.32
CA TYR A 187 4.36 31.99 -12.37
C TYR A 187 4.21 32.88 -13.59
N TYR A 188 3.05 32.78 -14.22
CA TYR A 188 2.64 33.57 -15.37
C TYR A 188 1.31 34.24 -14.97
N ASP A 189 1.35 35.05 -13.91
CA ASP A 189 0.15 35.53 -13.22
C ASP A 189 -0.79 36.30 -14.17
N ASN A 190 -0.22 37.05 -15.11
CA ASN A 190 -0.98 37.79 -16.15
C ASN A 190 -1.69 36.88 -17.16
N ASN A 191 -1.31 35.61 -17.21
CA ASN A 191 -1.85 34.61 -18.13
C ASN A 191 -2.71 33.57 -17.40
N GLY A 192 -2.76 33.58 -16.06
CA GLY A 192 -3.61 32.70 -15.25
C GLY A 192 -3.10 31.27 -15.08
N TYR A 193 -1.79 31.04 -15.21
CA TYR A 193 -1.22 29.73 -14.95
C TYR A 193 0.17 29.80 -14.30
N SER A 194 0.59 28.67 -13.74
CA SER A 194 1.94 28.46 -13.22
C SER A 194 2.48 27.12 -13.72
N ILE A 195 3.80 26.97 -13.68
CA ILE A 195 4.50 25.80 -14.19
C ILE A 195 5.50 25.34 -13.12
N LYS A 196 5.41 24.08 -12.71
CA LYS A 196 6.46 23.46 -11.89
C LYS A 196 7.44 22.72 -12.78
N MET A 197 8.73 22.92 -12.51
CA MET A 197 9.84 22.39 -13.29
C MET A 197 10.54 21.25 -12.56
N ILE A 198 10.99 20.28 -13.34
CA ILE A 198 11.92 19.24 -12.91
C ILE A 198 12.94 19.04 -14.03
N ASP A 199 14.23 19.13 -13.70
CA ASP A 199 15.34 18.92 -14.63
C ASP A 199 15.20 19.70 -15.95
N GLY A 200 14.94 21.00 -15.83
CA GLY A 200 14.82 21.92 -16.97
C GLY A 200 13.58 21.71 -17.86
N LYS A 201 12.71 20.74 -17.55
CA LYS A 201 11.46 20.50 -18.29
C LYS A 201 10.23 20.75 -17.41
N VAL A 202 9.11 21.06 -18.06
CA VAL A 202 7.83 21.20 -17.38
C VAL A 202 7.38 19.84 -16.83
N ALA A 203 7.17 19.77 -15.53
CA ALA A 203 6.61 18.59 -14.86
C ALA A 203 5.09 18.72 -14.72
N VAL A 204 4.59 19.92 -14.43
CA VAL A 204 3.16 20.23 -14.39
C VAL A 204 2.92 21.67 -14.83
N ILE A 205 1.85 21.88 -15.60
CA ILE A 205 1.23 23.19 -15.80
C ILE A 205 -0.08 23.24 -15.02
N ILE A 206 -0.28 24.33 -14.29
CA ILE A 206 -1.39 24.53 -13.36
C ILE A 206 -2.17 25.76 -13.82
N PHE A 207 -3.37 25.55 -14.33
CA PHE A 207 -4.27 26.61 -14.75
C PHE A 207 -5.19 26.98 -13.58
N ASP A 208 -5.23 28.27 -13.24
CA ASP A 208 -6.08 28.81 -12.19
C ASP A 208 -7.28 29.59 -12.77
N LYS A 209 -8.15 30.08 -11.89
CA LYS A 209 -9.37 30.82 -12.26
C LYS A 209 -9.15 32.07 -13.13
N ASN A 210 -7.93 32.61 -13.19
CA ASN A 210 -7.58 33.75 -14.03
C ASN A 210 -7.31 33.32 -15.48
N TYR A 211 -7.12 32.02 -15.74
CA TYR A 211 -7.10 31.48 -17.10
C TYR A 211 -8.53 31.42 -17.64
N ASN A 212 -8.92 32.46 -18.38
CA ASN A 212 -10.28 32.70 -18.84
C ASN A 212 -10.70 31.89 -20.09
N LYS A 213 -10.09 30.71 -20.31
CA LYS A 213 -10.33 29.84 -21.46
C LYS A 213 -10.49 28.40 -21.00
N GLU A 214 -11.05 27.58 -21.90
CA GLU A 214 -11.03 26.13 -21.74
C GLU A 214 -9.60 25.58 -21.86
N VAL A 215 -9.25 24.65 -20.98
CA VAL A 215 -8.02 23.85 -21.10
C VAL A 215 -8.28 22.65 -22.01
N PHE A 216 -9.41 21.98 -21.79
CA PHE A 216 -9.97 20.93 -22.63
C PHE A 216 -11.43 21.26 -22.93
N GLU A 217 -12.00 20.63 -23.95
CA GLU A 217 -13.41 20.84 -24.31
C GLU A 217 -14.36 20.63 -23.11
N GLY A 218 -15.07 21.69 -22.72
CA GLY A 218 -15.96 21.70 -21.56
C GLY A 218 -15.26 21.65 -20.19
N ILE A 219 -13.95 21.87 -20.12
CA ILE A 219 -13.17 21.88 -18.87
C ILE A 219 -12.38 23.18 -18.79
N TYR A 220 -12.68 23.98 -17.78
CA TYR A 220 -12.03 25.25 -17.50
C TYR A 220 -11.76 25.42 -16.00
N PRO A 221 -10.69 26.11 -15.60
CA PRO A 221 -10.44 26.41 -14.19
C PRO A 221 -11.57 27.26 -13.60
N GLY A 222 -11.90 27.02 -12.33
CA GLY A 222 -13.00 27.72 -11.66
C GLY A 222 -14.37 27.06 -11.79
N MET A 223 -14.54 26.03 -12.62
CA MET A 223 -15.82 25.33 -12.76
C MET A 223 -16.27 24.66 -11.43
N PRO A 224 -17.57 24.48 -11.18
CA PRO A 224 -18.02 23.70 -10.03
C PRO A 224 -17.46 22.27 -10.07
N GLU A 225 -17.03 21.74 -8.92
CA GLU A 225 -16.42 20.39 -8.86
C GLU A 225 -17.36 19.31 -9.38
N ASN A 226 -18.66 19.43 -9.11
CA ASN A 226 -19.66 18.49 -9.59
C ASN A 226 -19.79 18.45 -11.11
N ASP A 227 -19.40 19.53 -11.80
CA ASP A 227 -19.53 19.66 -13.26
C ASP A 227 -18.33 19.06 -14.01
N PHE A 228 -17.26 18.69 -13.31
CA PHE A 228 -16.12 18.03 -13.94
C PHE A 228 -16.50 16.61 -14.36
N LYS A 229 -16.47 16.38 -15.67
CA LYS A 229 -17.05 15.17 -16.29
C LYS A 229 -16.23 13.89 -16.14
N TYR A 230 -14.93 13.97 -15.83
CA TYR A 230 -14.07 12.77 -15.77
C TYR A 230 -13.68 12.43 -14.33
N ARG A 231 -13.86 11.17 -13.93
CA ARG A 231 -13.64 10.71 -12.55
C ARG A 231 -12.94 9.35 -12.49
N ASN A 232 -12.23 8.98 -13.55
CA ASN A 232 -11.42 7.77 -13.62
C ASN A 232 -10.19 7.84 -12.70
N ILE A 233 -9.75 9.04 -12.35
CA ILE A 233 -8.91 9.26 -11.18
C ILE A 233 -9.81 9.88 -10.12
N ASN A 234 -10.00 9.19 -9.01
CA ASN A 234 -10.68 9.74 -7.84
C ASN A 234 -9.97 9.27 -6.59
N SER A 235 -9.25 10.17 -5.91
CA SER A 235 -8.72 9.89 -4.58
C SER A 235 -9.63 10.56 -3.55
N ASN A 236 -10.31 9.73 -2.76
CA ASN A 236 -10.97 10.14 -1.52
C ASN A 236 -9.98 9.91 -0.37
N SER A 237 -8.84 10.63 -0.40
CA SER A 237 -8.08 10.78 0.85
C SER A 237 -8.93 11.63 1.81
N SER A 238 -8.87 11.34 3.10
CA SER A 238 -9.77 11.89 4.13
C SER A 238 -9.87 13.42 4.19
N ASP A 239 -8.97 14.15 3.53
CA ASP A 239 -8.93 15.62 3.56
C ASP A 239 -9.02 16.30 2.18
N LEU A 240 -8.92 15.57 1.06
CA LEU A 240 -8.77 16.16 -0.28
C LEU A 240 -9.43 15.29 -1.35
N SER A 241 -10.54 15.76 -1.92
CA SER A 241 -11.13 15.15 -3.11
C SER A 241 -10.37 15.64 -4.34
N THR A 242 -9.59 14.75 -4.95
CA THR A 242 -8.97 15.00 -6.25
C THR A 242 -9.63 14.11 -7.28
N GLN A 243 -10.25 14.74 -8.28
CA GLN A 243 -10.82 14.05 -9.43
C GLN A 243 -9.99 14.35 -10.68
N GLY A 244 -10.00 13.46 -11.66
CA GLY A 244 -9.13 13.61 -12.79
C GLY A 244 -9.30 12.52 -13.83
N PHE A 245 -8.41 12.56 -14.82
CA PHE A 245 -8.35 11.55 -15.85
C PHE A 245 -6.94 11.32 -16.37
N ASP A 246 -6.74 10.10 -16.84
CA ASP A 246 -5.48 9.68 -17.40
C ASP A 246 -5.53 9.62 -18.94
N THR A 247 -4.41 9.99 -19.58
CA THR A 247 -4.23 9.90 -21.05
C THR A 247 -2.95 9.15 -21.37
N ALA A 248 -2.68 8.87 -22.66
CA ALA A 248 -1.41 8.24 -23.03
C ALA A 248 -0.18 9.12 -22.71
N LYS A 249 -0.32 10.46 -22.74
CA LYS A 249 0.82 11.41 -22.73
C LYS A 249 0.93 12.25 -21.45
N TYR A 250 -0.16 12.43 -20.74
CA TYR A 250 -0.26 13.27 -19.54
C TYR A 250 -1.38 12.80 -18.61
N THR A 251 -1.33 13.25 -17.37
CA THR A 251 -2.38 12.99 -16.38
C THR A 251 -2.99 14.33 -15.96
N VAL A 252 -4.32 14.41 -15.92
CA VAL A 252 -5.04 15.62 -15.52
C VAL A 252 -5.68 15.43 -14.17
N TYR A 253 -5.47 16.40 -13.30
CA TYR A 253 -6.13 16.49 -12.00
C TYR A 253 -6.92 17.78 -11.89
N TYR A 254 -8.01 17.71 -11.15
CA TYR A 254 -8.87 18.82 -10.79
C TYR A 254 -9.02 18.86 -9.27
N ASN A 255 -8.50 19.93 -8.68
CA ASN A 255 -8.48 20.13 -7.25
C ASN A 255 -8.45 21.64 -6.95
N GLU A 256 -9.13 22.09 -5.89
CA GLU A 256 -9.23 23.53 -5.55
C GLU A 256 -9.65 24.44 -6.73
N ARG A 257 -10.51 23.92 -7.60
CA ARG A 257 -10.93 24.57 -8.85
C ARG A 257 -9.79 24.94 -9.82
N LYS A 258 -8.64 24.27 -9.73
CA LYS A 258 -7.51 24.39 -10.66
C LYS A 258 -7.42 23.15 -11.53
N VAL A 259 -6.93 23.31 -12.75
CA VAL A 259 -6.63 22.21 -13.66
C VAL A 259 -5.12 21.98 -13.68
N PHE A 260 -4.68 20.82 -13.21
CA PHE A 260 -3.28 20.42 -13.19
C PHE A 260 -3.05 19.43 -14.32
N VAL A 261 -2.11 19.71 -15.21
CA VAL A 261 -1.74 18.79 -16.29
C VAL A 261 -0.28 18.37 -16.08
N THR A 262 -0.10 17.13 -15.63
CA THR A 262 1.19 16.56 -15.29
C THR A 262 1.75 15.76 -16.46
N ARG A 263 3.05 15.92 -16.71
CA ARG A 263 3.76 15.18 -17.74
C ARG A 263 3.89 13.72 -17.35
N LYS A 264 3.73 12.81 -18.31
CA LYS A 264 4.23 11.44 -18.19
C LYS A 264 5.61 11.29 -18.81
N LYS A 265 6.53 10.64 -18.10
CA LYS A 265 7.81 10.25 -18.70
C LYS A 265 7.65 8.97 -19.49
N THR A 266 8.37 8.91 -20.60
CA THR A 266 8.58 7.67 -21.34
C THR A 266 9.41 6.73 -20.48
N TYR A 267 9.02 5.46 -20.44
CA TYR A 267 9.76 4.43 -19.72
C TYR A 267 11.16 4.26 -20.31
N ASP A 268 12.18 4.21 -19.45
CA ASP A 268 13.56 3.95 -19.81
C ASP A 268 14.02 2.62 -19.18
N GLU A 269 14.15 1.59 -20.02
CA GLU A 269 14.51 0.24 -19.58
C GLU A 269 15.91 0.18 -18.97
N LYS A 270 16.88 0.93 -19.52
CA LYS A 270 18.27 0.90 -19.02
C LYS A 270 18.34 1.46 -17.62
N LYS A 271 17.68 2.61 -17.38
CA LYS A 271 17.58 3.21 -16.05
C LYS A 271 16.85 2.30 -15.07
N ASN A 272 15.77 1.65 -15.50
CA ASN A 272 15.02 0.74 -14.62
C ASN A 272 15.85 -0.49 -14.20
N ILE A 273 16.69 -1.05 -15.09
CA ILE A 273 17.61 -2.14 -14.74
C ILE A 273 18.61 -1.69 -13.65
N GLU A 274 19.17 -0.48 -13.79
CA GLU A 274 20.08 0.08 -12.79
C GLU A 274 19.39 0.37 -11.46
N PHE A 275 18.15 0.88 -11.50
CA PHE A 275 17.33 1.10 -10.32
C PHE A 275 17.04 -0.20 -9.58
N GLU A 276 16.57 -1.23 -10.28
CA GLU A 276 16.28 -2.53 -9.69
C GLU A 276 17.54 -3.13 -9.03
N LYS A 277 18.71 -2.97 -9.67
CA LYS A 277 19.99 -3.37 -9.08
C LYS A 277 20.29 -2.61 -7.80
N ALA A 278 20.09 -1.29 -7.79
CA ALA A 278 20.28 -0.46 -6.59
C ALA A 278 19.33 -0.88 -5.45
N VAL A 279 18.06 -1.18 -5.77
CA VAL A 279 17.09 -1.69 -4.79
C VAL A 279 17.54 -3.04 -4.23
N ASN A 280 17.91 -3.99 -5.11
CA ASN A 280 18.38 -5.31 -4.67
C ASN A 280 19.65 -5.24 -3.80
N GLU A 281 20.51 -4.24 -4.00
CA GLU A 281 21.66 -3.97 -3.13
C GLU A 281 21.23 -3.38 -1.78
N LEU A 282 20.32 -2.40 -1.77
CA LEU A 282 19.71 -1.86 -0.54
C LEU A 282 19.10 -2.96 0.31
N LEU A 283 18.35 -3.88 -0.31
CA LEU A 283 17.73 -4.99 0.40
C LEU A 283 18.74 -5.91 1.12
N LYS A 284 19.98 -5.97 0.63
CA LYS A 284 21.07 -6.77 1.22
C LYS A 284 21.83 -6.01 2.32
N ASN A 285 22.22 -4.76 2.05
CA ASN A 285 23.12 -4.01 2.93
C ASN A 285 22.41 -3.01 3.86
N LYS A 286 21.16 -2.66 3.57
CA LYS A 286 20.34 -1.64 4.24
C LYS A 286 20.99 -0.25 4.26
N ASP A 287 21.89 0.03 3.31
CA ASP A 287 22.60 1.30 3.20
C ASP A 287 21.79 2.29 2.33
N TYR A 288 20.90 3.02 3.00
CA TYR A 288 20.11 4.07 2.36
C TYR A 288 20.98 5.19 1.80
N ASN A 289 22.15 5.47 2.39
CA ASN A 289 23.07 6.51 1.93
C ASN A 289 23.70 6.17 0.59
N GLN A 290 24.14 4.92 0.40
CA GLN A 290 24.63 4.46 -0.87
C GLN A 290 23.49 4.37 -1.90
N PHE A 291 22.32 3.89 -1.48
CA PHE A 291 21.17 3.73 -2.36
C PHE A 291 20.72 5.06 -2.99
N TYR A 292 20.44 6.10 -2.19
CA TYR A 292 19.91 7.34 -2.75
C TYR A 292 20.90 8.03 -3.71
N LYS A 293 22.21 7.91 -3.45
CA LYS A 293 23.25 8.49 -4.34
C LYS A 293 23.16 7.85 -5.72
N LYS A 294 23.10 6.51 -5.78
CA LYS A 294 22.90 5.79 -7.04
C LYS A 294 21.60 6.17 -7.72
N VAL A 295 20.50 6.28 -6.96
CA VAL A 295 19.20 6.62 -7.55
C VAL A 295 19.20 8.03 -8.13
N ILE A 296 19.84 9.01 -7.49
CA ILE A 296 19.98 10.37 -8.06
C ILE A 296 20.83 10.36 -9.34
N ASP A 297 21.87 9.52 -9.39
CA ASP A 297 22.68 9.39 -10.61
C ASP A 297 21.87 8.80 -11.78
N ILE A 298 20.99 7.83 -11.49
CA ILE A 298 20.09 7.20 -12.48
C ILE A 298 19.00 8.21 -12.92
N TYR A 299 18.37 8.86 -11.94
CA TYR A 299 17.26 9.80 -12.09
C TYR A 299 17.65 11.17 -11.50
N PRO A 300 18.33 12.03 -12.28
CA PRO A 300 18.72 13.35 -11.79
C PRO A 300 17.51 14.28 -11.58
N ASP A 301 16.35 13.92 -12.10
CA ASP A 301 15.13 14.71 -12.14
C ASP A 301 14.19 14.42 -10.94
N PHE A 302 14.74 14.47 -9.73
CA PHE A 302 13.94 14.46 -8.51
C PHE A 302 13.24 15.81 -8.27
N TYR A 303 12.08 15.79 -7.62
CA TYR A 303 11.31 17.01 -7.32
C TYR A 303 11.68 17.60 -5.96
N ILE A 304 11.77 16.76 -4.93
CA ILE A 304 12.12 17.16 -3.56
C ILE A 304 13.32 16.35 -3.11
N LYS A 305 14.23 17.03 -2.41
CA LYS A 305 15.36 16.41 -1.71
C LYS A 305 15.57 17.11 -0.37
N LYS A 306 15.22 16.42 0.72
CA LYS A 306 15.42 16.86 2.10
C LYS A 306 16.30 15.82 2.79
N ILE A 307 17.53 16.19 3.12
CA ILE A 307 18.50 15.29 3.76
C ILE A 307 19.08 16.01 4.98
N THR A 308 19.01 15.36 6.13
CA THR A 308 19.70 15.74 7.36
C THR A 308 20.62 14.59 7.78
N ASN A 309 21.34 14.74 8.90
CA ASN A 309 22.18 13.67 9.42
C ASN A 309 21.38 12.42 9.80
N ASP A 310 20.12 12.60 10.21
CA ASP A 310 19.30 11.51 10.76
C ASP A 310 18.08 11.16 9.90
N SER A 311 17.73 11.96 8.89
CA SER A 311 16.52 11.75 8.08
C SER A 311 16.72 12.07 6.59
N MET A 312 15.93 11.41 5.75
CA MET A 312 15.96 11.57 4.30
C MET A 312 14.56 11.47 3.71
N TYR A 313 14.24 12.38 2.82
CA TYR A 313 13.09 12.33 1.94
C TYR A 313 13.46 12.80 0.55
N ILE A 314 13.28 11.93 -0.44
CA ILE A 314 13.51 12.24 -1.85
C ILE A 314 12.33 11.75 -2.66
N SER A 315 11.78 12.62 -3.50
CA SER A 315 10.58 12.33 -4.29
C SER A 315 10.86 12.36 -5.78
N PHE A 316 10.44 11.30 -6.48
CA PHE A 316 10.55 11.12 -7.93
C PHE A 316 9.16 10.98 -8.54
N PRO A 317 8.33 12.05 -8.51
CA PRO A 317 6.91 11.95 -8.82
C PRO A 317 6.62 11.58 -10.27
N LEU A 318 7.56 11.80 -11.19
CA LEU A 318 7.44 11.40 -12.59
C LEU A 318 7.84 9.94 -12.85
N GLU A 319 8.59 9.33 -11.93
CA GLU A 319 9.02 7.92 -12.02
C GLU A 319 8.10 6.98 -11.23
N GLY A 320 7.28 7.50 -10.32
CA GLY A 320 6.33 6.68 -9.55
C GLY A 320 6.85 6.23 -8.19
N PHE A 321 7.84 6.91 -7.58
CA PHE A 321 8.36 6.47 -6.28
C PHE A 321 8.94 7.58 -5.39
N GLU A 322 9.09 7.25 -4.10
CA GLU A 322 9.78 8.06 -3.10
C GLU A 322 10.76 7.22 -2.28
N ILE A 323 11.78 7.88 -1.73
CA ILE A 323 12.73 7.31 -0.77
C ILE A 323 12.55 8.03 0.56
N LYS A 324 12.24 7.28 1.62
CA LYS A 324 12.11 7.78 2.98
C LYS A 324 13.07 7.03 3.90
N TYR A 325 13.77 7.75 4.76
CA TYR A 325 14.54 7.18 5.87
C TYR A 325 14.34 8.04 7.10
N ASN A 326 13.81 7.46 8.18
CA ASN A 326 13.51 8.13 9.43
C ASN A 326 12.78 9.49 9.22
N TYR A 327 11.89 9.56 8.23
CA TYR A 327 11.22 10.77 7.81
C TYR A 327 9.84 10.91 8.47
N ALA A 328 9.46 12.11 8.87
CA ALA A 328 8.14 12.42 9.38
C ALA A 328 7.56 13.60 8.59
N TYR A 329 6.37 13.40 8.00
CA TYR A 329 5.71 14.42 7.16
C TYR A 329 5.10 15.57 8.00
N SER A 330 4.95 15.40 9.32
CA SER A 330 4.51 16.44 10.26
C SER A 330 5.05 16.18 11.69
N LYS A 331 4.45 16.77 12.73
CA LYS A 331 4.68 16.40 14.14
C LYS A 331 4.17 14.99 14.50
N SER A 332 3.84 14.15 13.50
CA SER A 332 3.52 12.74 13.69
C SER A 332 4.68 12.03 14.39
N ILE A 333 4.33 11.12 15.31
CA ILE A 333 5.30 10.32 16.08
C ILE A 333 5.91 9.24 15.18
N ASP A 334 5.16 8.78 14.18
CA ASP A 334 5.57 7.67 13.33
C ASP A 334 6.52 8.13 12.22
N LYS A 335 7.69 7.48 12.22
CA LYS A 335 8.78 7.73 11.28
C LYS A 335 8.73 6.70 10.17
N GLU A 336 8.77 7.20 8.95
CA GLU A 336 8.70 6.43 7.75
C GLU A 336 10.09 6.05 7.24
N THR A 337 10.25 4.77 6.89
CA THR A 337 11.46 4.24 6.26
C THR A 337 11.07 3.23 5.19
N GLY A 338 11.68 3.35 4.02
CA GLY A 338 11.45 2.46 2.89
C GLY A 338 11.44 3.19 1.55
N ILE A 339 11.24 2.40 0.50
CA ILE A 339 10.94 2.87 -0.84
C ILE A 339 9.44 2.73 -1.03
N TYR A 340 8.78 3.85 -1.32
CA TYR A 340 7.34 3.92 -1.53
C TYR A 340 7.10 3.90 -3.03
N ILE A 341 6.45 2.86 -3.53
CA ILE A 341 6.17 2.64 -4.94
C ILE A 341 4.70 2.94 -5.20
N TYR A 342 4.44 3.91 -6.07
CA TYR A 342 3.09 4.39 -6.40
C TYR A 342 2.49 3.61 -7.57
N SER A 343 1.18 3.68 -7.74
CA SER A 343 0.46 2.92 -8.79
C SER A 343 0.86 3.30 -10.21
N ASN A 344 1.38 4.50 -10.41
CA ASN A 344 1.90 4.97 -11.70
C ASN A 344 3.36 4.54 -11.98
N TYR A 345 4.00 3.80 -11.09
CA TYR A 345 5.35 3.26 -11.30
C TYR A 345 5.39 2.28 -12.47
N LYS A 346 6.45 2.35 -13.28
CA LYS A 346 6.67 1.46 -14.43
C LYS A 346 8.00 0.74 -14.32
N GLY A 347 7.98 -0.57 -14.56
CA GLY A 347 9.17 -1.41 -14.59
C GLY A 347 9.30 -2.34 -13.39
N LYS A 348 10.51 -2.87 -13.21
CA LYS A 348 10.85 -3.81 -12.14
C LYS A 348 11.28 -3.05 -10.90
N ILE A 349 10.77 -3.49 -9.74
CA ILE A 349 11.06 -2.88 -8.43
C ILE A 349 12.22 -3.62 -7.77
N TYR A 350 12.08 -4.94 -7.58
CA TYR A 350 13.10 -5.80 -7.00
C TYR A 350 12.92 -7.25 -7.46
N SER A 351 13.98 -8.04 -7.43
CA SER A 351 13.96 -9.48 -7.75
C SER A 351 13.20 -9.84 -9.04
N ASN A 352 13.36 -9.03 -10.08
CA ASN A 352 12.72 -9.14 -11.39
C ASN A 352 11.18 -9.08 -11.33
N LYS A 353 10.59 -8.37 -10.36
CA LYS A 353 9.14 -8.22 -10.20
C LYS A 353 8.67 -6.81 -10.49
N THR A 354 7.61 -6.70 -11.28
CA THR A 354 6.83 -5.47 -11.47
C THR A 354 5.83 -5.29 -10.33
N LEU A 355 5.19 -4.12 -10.27
CA LEU A 355 4.07 -3.89 -9.35
C LEU A 355 2.93 -4.90 -9.59
N ALA A 356 2.59 -5.18 -10.84
CA ALA A 356 1.55 -6.13 -11.20
C ALA A 356 1.86 -7.56 -10.71
N ASP A 357 3.14 -7.97 -10.78
CA ASP A 357 3.56 -9.28 -10.26
C ASP A 357 3.36 -9.37 -8.74
N ILE A 358 3.76 -8.32 -8.00
CA ILE A 358 3.62 -8.26 -6.54
C ILE A 358 2.15 -8.32 -6.11
N LEU A 359 1.29 -7.53 -6.76
CA LEU A 359 -0.14 -7.51 -6.49
C LEU A 359 -0.80 -8.86 -6.83
N LYS A 360 -0.43 -9.48 -7.95
CA LYS A 360 -0.91 -10.82 -8.32
C LYS A 360 -0.49 -11.89 -7.32
N GLU A 361 0.72 -11.81 -6.80
CA GLU A 361 1.22 -12.72 -5.77
C GLU A 361 0.64 -12.45 -4.38
N GLN A 362 0.06 -11.26 -4.16
CA GLN A 362 -0.38 -10.77 -2.84
C GLN A 362 0.71 -10.92 -1.78
N LYS A 363 1.96 -10.59 -2.16
CA LYS A 363 3.13 -10.82 -1.30
C LYS A 363 4.30 -9.88 -1.56
N ILE A 364 4.80 -9.28 -0.48
CA ILE A 364 6.03 -8.49 -0.48
C ILE A 364 7.07 -9.23 0.38
N TYR A 365 8.31 -9.37 -0.09
CA TYR A 365 9.32 -10.18 0.61
C TYR A 365 10.21 -9.37 1.56
N THR A 366 9.90 -8.10 1.77
CA THR A 366 10.71 -7.14 2.52
C THR A 366 9.82 -6.05 3.09
N ASN A 367 10.13 -5.55 4.28
CA ASN A 367 9.47 -4.38 4.88
C ASN A 367 10.08 -3.04 4.41
N GLN A 368 11.09 -3.08 3.53
CA GLN A 368 11.73 -1.88 2.97
C GLN A 368 11.01 -1.36 1.73
N ILE A 369 10.09 -2.13 1.15
CA ILE A 369 9.26 -1.70 0.01
C ILE A 369 7.83 -1.55 0.52
N LYS A 370 7.24 -0.39 0.25
CA LYS A 370 5.85 -0.07 0.55
C LYS A 370 5.16 0.28 -0.75
N LEU A 371 3.91 -0.15 -0.90
CA LEU A 371 3.11 0.17 -2.07
C LEU A 371 2.08 1.23 -1.69
N GLU A 372 1.95 2.23 -2.55
CA GLU A 372 0.98 3.32 -2.44
C GLU A 372 0.03 3.28 -3.64
N PRO A 373 -1.30 3.19 -3.44
CA PRO A 373 -2.23 2.92 -4.53
C PRO A 373 -2.56 4.17 -5.37
N TYR A 374 -2.21 5.34 -4.87
CA TYR A 374 -2.36 6.61 -5.57
C TYR A 374 -1.18 6.89 -6.49
N SER A 375 -1.30 7.90 -7.36
CA SER A 375 -0.21 8.30 -8.25
C SER A 375 0.74 9.25 -7.53
N SER A 376 2.06 9.04 -7.66
CA SER A 376 3.05 9.97 -7.12
C SER A 376 2.96 11.37 -7.73
N GLN A 377 2.33 11.52 -8.90
CA GLN A 377 2.13 12.83 -9.52
C GLN A 377 1.21 13.74 -8.69
N GLU A 378 0.44 13.20 -7.74
CA GLU A 378 -0.33 14.02 -6.79
C GLU A 378 0.57 14.91 -5.91
N ILE A 379 1.83 14.52 -5.68
CA ILE A 379 2.83 15.35 -5.00
C ILE A 379 3.07 16.67 -5.75
N LEU A 380 2.86 16.70 -7.07
CA LEU A 380 2.97 17.92 -7.87
C LEU A 380 1.74 18.82 -7.72
N ILE A 381 0.61 18.28 -7.27
CA ILE A 381 -0.61 19.04 -6.94
C ILE A 381 -0.41 19.71 -5.60
N TYR A 382 -0.01 18.92 -4.60
CA TYR A 382 0.18 19.42 -3.25
C TYR A 382 1.42 20.31 -3.21
N ASN A 383 1.22 21.58 -2.87
CA ASN A 383 2.32 22.38 -2.37
C ASN A 383 2.70 21.76 -1.02
N ILE A 384 3.57 20.75 -1.02
CA ILE A 384 4.29 20.36 0.18
C ILE A 384 4.97 21.65 0.60
N LYS A 385 4.37 22.32 1.57
CA LYS A 385 4.71 23.66 2.00
C LYS A 385 6.23 23.75 2.07
N GLU A 386 6.77 24.79 1.47
CA GLU A 386 8.06 25.32 1.87
C GLU A 386 8.03 25.38 3.41
N LEU A 387 8.72 24.42 4.03
CA LEU A 387 8.96 24.39 5.47
C LEU A 387 10.18 25.24 5.73
#